data_AF-A0A953QD28-F1
#
_entry.id   AF-A0A953QD28-F1
#
_cell.length_a   1.000
_cell.length_b   1.000
_cell.length_c   1.000
_cell.angle_alpha   90.00
_cell.angle_beta   90.00
_cell.angle_gamma   90.00
#
_symmetry.space_group_name_H-M   'P 1'
#
loop_
_entity.id
_entity.type
_entity.pdbx_description
1 polymer ?
#
loop_
_entity_poly.entity_id
_entity_poly.type
_entity_poly.pdbx_seq_one_letter_code
_entity_poly.pdbx_strand_id
1 'polypeptide(L)'
;MGYAVWLDEPNRLAWAQGTQEYRPMGAAVIAITGQFRRGDFLQRQSCPHRLRGSFAGFFGSLEEVNRFLRSRERPRPRTTPAYLR
;
A
#
# COMPACT_ATOMS: atom_id res chain seq x y z
N MET A 1 -5.93 -15.65 1.73
CA MET A 1 -4.81 -14.76 2.14
C MET A 1 -5.36 -13.36 2.31
N GLY A 2 -5.15 -12.72 3.46
CA GLY A 2 -5.54 -11.33 3.69
C GLY A 2 -4.32 -10.41 3.71
N TYR A 3 -4.49 -9.16 3.30
CA TYR A 3 -3.42 -8.16 3.34
C TYR A 3 -3.89 -6.91 4.08
N ALA A 4 -3.16 -6.51 5.11
CA ALA A 4 -3.34 -5.22 5.77
C ALA A 4 -2.35 -4.23 5.15
N VAL A 5 -2.81 -3.02 4.82
CA VAL A 5 -1.96 -2.01 4.14
C VAL A 5 -1.90 -0.72 4.94
N TRP A 6 -0.70 -0.13 4.99
CA TRP A 6 -0.44 1.20 5.55
C TRP A 6 0.30 2.05 4.54
N LEU A 7 0.04 3.36 4.54
CA LEU A 7 0.65 4.32 3.62
C LEU A 7 1.43 5.38 4.39
N ASP A 8 2.75 5.32 4.29
CA ASP A 8 3.65 6.35 4.80
C ASP A 8 3.77 7.44 3.72
N GLU A 9 2.75 8.30 3.60
CA GLU A 9 2.74 9.40 2.63
C GLU A 9 3.96 10.33 2.75
N PRO A 10 4.42 10.72 3.96
CA PRO A 10 5.61 11.56 4.12
C PRO A 10 6.87 10.96 3.50
N ASN A 11 7.08 9.65 3.65
CA ASN A 11 8.24 8.95 3.09
C ASN A 11 7.96 8.36 1.70
N ARG A 12 6.75 8.52 1.18
CA ARG A 12 6.26 7.89 -0.05
C ARG A 12 6.48 6.37 -0.07
N LEU A 13 6.17 5.70 1.04
CA LEU A 13 6.25 4.24 1.14
C LEU A 13 4.86 3.61 1.37
N ALA A 14 4.66 2.44 0.80
CA ALA A 14 3.52 1.58 1.08
C ALA A 14 4.00 0.33 1.81
N TRP A 15 3.31 -0.02 2.90
CA TRP A 15 3.57 -1.20 3.69
C TRP A 15 2.39 -2.16 3.53
N ALA A 16 2.68 -3.44 3.32
CA ALA A 16 1.66 -4.48 3.30
C ALA A 16 2.09 -5.61 4.25
N GLN A 17 1.17 -6.09 5.06
CA GLN A 17 1.36 -7.29 5.88
C GLN A 17 0.41 -8.38 5.41
N GLY A 18 0.98 -9.50 4.97
CA GLY A 18 0.23 -10.64 4.48
C GLY A 18 -0.04 -11.65 5.58
N THR A 19 -1.26 -12.16 5.63
CA THR A 19 -1.63 -13.33 6.41
C THR A 19 -1.95 -14.47 5.46
N GLN A 20 -1.30 -15.61 5.67
CA GLN A 20 -1.59 -16.84 4.96
C GLN A 20 -2.02 -17.89 5.95
N GLU A 21 -3.30 -18.28 5.93
CA GLU A 21 -3.95 -19.28 6.79
C GLU A 21 -3.03 -19.88 7.87
N TYR A 22 -3.19 -19.34 9.09
CA TYR A 22 -2.45 -19.69 10.31
C TYR A 22 -0.94 -19.33 10.37
N ARG A 23 -0.36 -18.81 9.29
CA ARG A 23 1.03 -18.33 9.21
C ARG A 23 1.09 -16.84 8.82
N PRO A 24 1.80 -16.00 9.58
CA PRO A 24 2.13 -14.67 9.06
C PRO A 24 3.07 -14.83 7.84
N MET A 25 2.69 -14.30 6.67
CA MET A 25 3.63 -14.21 5.53
C MET A 25 4.74 -13.20 5.83
N GLY A 26 4.49 -12.30 6.79
CA GLY A 26 5.36 -11.18 7.13
C GLY A 26 4.87 -9.88 6.53
N ALA A 27 5.76 -8.89 6.50
CA ALA A 27 5.51 -7.61 5.89
C ALA A 27 6.42 -7.38 4.69
N ALA A 28 5.96 -6.53 3.78
CA ALA A 28 6.69 -5.99 2.66
C ALA A 28 6.58 -4.46 2.67
N VAL A 29 7.60 -3.79 2.16
CA VAL A 29 7.63 -2.34 1.96
C VAL A 29 8.09 -2.02 0.56
N ILE A 30 7.38 -1.12 -0.11
CA ILE A 30 7.71 -0.62 -1.45
C ILE A 30 7.49 0.89 -1.50
N ALA A 31 7.94 1.56 -2.56
CA ALA A 31 7.48 2.92 -2.86
C ALA A 31 5.96 2.93 -3.15
N ILE A 32 5.25 4.04 -2.89
CA ILE A 32 3.78 4.10 -3.17
C ILE A 32 3.43 3.83 -4.64
N THR A 33 4.41 4.05 -5.52
CA THR A 33 4.31 3.86 -6.97
C THR A 33 4.75 2.47 -7.43
N GLY A 34 5.19 1.64 -6.48
CA GLY A 34 5.64 0.29 -6.75
C GLY A 34 4.48 -0.70 -6.86
N GLN A 35 4.85 -1.96 -7.06
CA GLN A 35 3.90 -3.07 -6.97
C GLN A 35 4.47 -4.14 -6.03
N PHE A 36 3.64 -4.62 -5.12
CA PHE A 36 4.00 -5.73 -4.26
C PHE A 36 4.04 -7.01 -5.07
N ARG A 37 5.03 -7.85 -4.77
CA ARG A 37 5.14 -9.24 -5.22
C ARG A 37 5.15 -10.14 -4.00
N ARG A 38 4.72 -11.40 -4.18
CA ARG A 38 4.73 -12.38 -3.08
C ARG A 38 6.12 -12.60 -2.46
N GLY A 39 7.18 -12.49 -3.27
CA GLY A 39 8.56 -12.64 -2.80
C GLY A 39 9.10 -11.45 -1.99
N ASP A 40 8.41 -10.30 -1.99
CA ASP A 40 8.84 -9.13 -1.22
C ASP A 40 8.49 -9.25 0.27
N PHE A 41 7.64 -10.22 0.63
CA PHE A 41 7.18 -10.43 2.00
C PHE A 41 8.23 -11.19 2.80
N LEU A 42 8.75 -10.54 3.84
CA LEU A 42 9.74 -11.10 4.74
C LEU A 42 9.07 -11.44 6.07
N GLN A 43 9.08 -12.71 6.47
CA GLN A 43 8.47 -13.17 7.74
C GLN A 43 9.02 -12.43 8.97
N ARG A 44 10.30 -12.04 8.94
CA ARG A 44 10.95 -11.31 10.04
C ARG A 44 10.64 -9.81 10.03
N GLN A 45 10.02 -9.30 8.97
CA GLN A 45 9.64 -7.90 8.86
C GLN A 45 8.23 -7.70 9.38
N SER A 46 8.04 -6.66 10.19
CA SER A 46 6.75 -6.26 10.73
C SER A 46 6.51 -4.79 10.44
N CYS A 47 5.24 -4.40 10.32
CA CYS A 47 4.88 -3.01 10.12
C CYS A 47 5.32 -2.16 11.33
N PRO A 48 6.07 -1.06 11.11
CA PRO A 48 6.45 -0.14 12.17
C PRO A 48 5.23 0.40 12.94
N HIS A 49 5.32 0.45 14.27
CA HIS A 49 4.25 0.93 15.14
C HIS A 49 3.82 2.40 14.85
N ARG A 50 4.75 3.22 14.33
CA ARG A 50 4.48 4.61 13.92
C ARG A 50 3.41 4.72 12.83
N LEU A 51 3.19 3.66 12.06
CA LEU A 51 2.23 3.66 10.95
C LEU A 51 0.80 3.34 11.37
N ARG A 52 0.51 3.18 12.67
CA ARG A 52 -0.86 2.92 13.15
C ARG A 52 -1.89 3.94 12.68
N GLY A 53 -1.51 5.22 12.55
CA GLY A 53 -2.39 6.28 12.03
C GLY A 53 -2.52 6.31 10.49
N SER A 54 -1.73 5.50 9.79
CA SER A 54 -1.64 5.46 8.32
C SER A 54 -2.31 4.24 7.72
N PHE A 55 -3.20 3.59 8.46
CA PHE A 55 -3.89 2.39 7.99
C PHE A 55 -4.81 2.72 6.83
N ALA A 56 -4.61 2.04 5.70
CA ALA A 56 -5.37 2.26 4.49
C ALA A 56 -6.54 1.28 4.34
N GLY A 57 -6.39 0.04 4.82
CA GLY A 57 -7.45 -0.96 4.76
C GLY A 57 -6.96 -2.40 4.72
N PHE A 58 -7.93 -3.31 4.69
CA PHE A 58 -7.73 -4.74 4.45
C PHE A 58 -8.13 -5.09 3.01
N PHE A 59 -7.36 -6.00 2.41
CA PHE A 59 -7.52 -6.42 1.03
C PHE A 59 -7.53 -7.95 0.95
N GLY A 60 -8.38 -8.48 0.07
CA GLY A 60 -8.53 -9.93 -0.11
C GLY A 60 -7.45 -10.56 -0.99
N SER A 61 -6.67 -9.74 -1.70
CA SER A 61 -5.61 -10.22 -2.57
C SER A 61 -4.53 -9.16 -2.81
N LEU A 62 -3.33 -9.61 -3.20
CA LEU A 62 -2.24 -8.73 -3.59
C LEU A 62 -2.57 -7.90 -4.83
N GLU A 63 -3.37 -8.46 -5.75
CA GLU A 63 -3.81 -7.75 -6.95
C GLU A 63 -4.70 -6.55 -6.59
N GLU A 64 -5.57 -6.72 -5.60
CA GLU A 64 -6.43 -5.66 -5.10
C GLU A 64 -5.62 -4.54 -4.44
N VAL A 65 -4.60 -4.88 -3.64
CA VAL A 65 -3.63 -3.92 -3.09
C VAL A 65 -2.95 -3.13 -4.21
N ASN A 66 -2.41 -3.82 -5.21
CA ASN A 66 -1.70 -3.18 -6.32
C ASN A 66 -2.64 -2.31 -7.17
N ARG A 67 -3.91 -2.72 -7.34
CA ARG A 67 -4.94 -1.92 -8.01
C ARG A 67 -5.25 -0.66 -7.21
N PHE A 68 -5.39 -0.78 -5.89
CA PHE A 68 -5.59 0.36 -5.00
C PHE A 68 -4.45 1.37 -5.11
N LEU A 69 -3.19 0.94 -5.03
CA LEU A 69 -2.03 1.83 -5.17
C LEU A 69 -2.03 2.57 -6.51
N ARG A 70 -2.16 1.84 -7.63
CA ARG A 70 -2.22 2.43 -8.98
C ARG A 70 -3.37 3.42 -9.16
N SER A 71 -4.52 3.16 -8.53
CA SER A 71 -5.68 4.06 -8.63
C SER A 71 -5.42 5.41 -7.95
N ARG A 72 -4.55 5.44 -6.92
CA ARG A 72 -4.15 6.67 -6.22
C ARG A 72 -3.02 7.41 -6.91
N GLU A 73 -2.19 6.70 -7.69
CA GLU A 73 -1.15 7.31 -8.51
C GLU A 73 -1.70 8.13 -9.66
N ARG A 74 -2.92 7.84 -10.12
CA ARG A 74 -3.57 8.71 -11.10
C ARG A 74 -3.70 10.10 -10.47
N PRO A 75 -3.00 11.12 -11.01
CA PRO A 75 -3.21 12.46 -10.54
C PRO A 75 -4.69 12.74 -10.73
N ARG A 76 -5.40 13.15 -9.66
CA ARG A 76 -6.62 13.93 -9.87
C ARG A 76 -6.19 15.01 -10.86
N PRO A 77 -6.76 15.09 -12.08
CA PRO A 77 -6.44 16.19 -12.95
C PRO A 77 -6.69 17.42 -12.11
N ARG A 78 -5.64 18.20 -11.88
CA ARG A 78 -5.81 19.56 -11.39
C ARG A 78 -6.60 20.20 -12.52
N THR A 79 -7.92 20.20 -12.38
CA THR A 79 -8.80 21.00 -13.21
C THR A 79 -8.39 22.43 -12.90
N THR A 80 -7.37 22.90 -13.62
CA THR A 80 -7.08 24.31 -13.75
C THR A 80 -8.34 24.87 -14.39
N PRO A 81 -9.13 25.70 -13.71
CA PRO A 81 -10.26 26.35 -14.36
C PRO A 81 -9.65 27.22 -15.46
N ALA A 82 -9.84 26.81 -16.70
CA ALA A 82 -9.48 27.58 -17.87
C ALA A 82 -10.47 28.74 -18.00
N TYR A 83 -10.31 29.75 -17.14
CA TYR A 83 -10.92 31.06 -17.33
C TYR A 83 -9.85 32.14 -17.21
N LEU A 84 -9.05 32.21 -18.28
CA LEU A 84 -8.42 33.44 -18.74
C LEU A 84 -9.12 33.83 -20.04
N ARG A 85 -10.20 34.61 -19.94
CA ARG A 85 -10.52 35.69 -20.88
C ARG A 85 -11.63 36.57 -20.36
#